data_AF-A0A3L7QEW2-F1
#
_entry.id   AF-A0A3L7QEW2-F1
#
_cell.length_a   1.000
_cell.length_b   1.000
_cell.length_c   1.000
_cell.angle_alpha   90.00
_cell.angle_beta   90.00
_cell.angle_gamma   90.00
#
_symmetry.space_group_name_H-M   'P 1'
#
loop_
_entity.id
_entity.type
_entity.pdbx_description
1 polymer ?
#
loop_
_entity_poly.entity_id
_entity_poly.type
_entity_poly.pdbx_seq_one_letter_code
_entity_poly.pdbx_strand_id
1 'polypeptide(L)'
;GKRLYIGRPIAANFSDAVSIIRLSEQTKTPCWTSSQHRFSPGFIGMKNHPEVGNVLGCEMYGGCPTVPHHSELYWHALHSIETIYSIMGAGCVSVSCTSTPIAESITGTWADGRVATYRGIKKGAIKYSGTVFGEKGVSVTGVYGHGVPVKGIVPTNDKYMGYEGIAIEIAKFFKGGPVPVSTNETMEILAFMEAAHESKSKNGVNVQIADMMKKAQK
;
A
#
# COMPACT_ATOMS: atom_id res chain seq x y z
N GLY A 1 16.95 10.02 20.50
CA GLY A 1 16.59 8.81 19.73
C GLY A 1 17.44 8.71 18.49
N LYS A 2 17.85 7.51 18.09
CA LYS A 2 18.46 7.27 16.77
C LYS A 2 17.32 7.19 15.74
N ARG A 3 17.51 7.74 14.54
CA ARG A 3 16.57 7.57 13.43
C ARG A 3 16.40 6.06 13.16
N LEU A 4 15.18 5.63 12.87
CA LEU A 4 14.85 4.22 12.68
C LEU A 4 14.08 4.02 11.37
N TYR A 5 14.49 3.01 10.61
CA TYR A 5 13.72 2.48 9.49
C TYR A 5 13.46 1.00 9.78
N ILE A 6 12.20 0.58 9.71
CA ILE A 6 11.81 -0.82 9.87
C ILE A 6 11.35 -1.33 8.50
N GLY A 7 12.09 -2.29 7.96
CA GLY A 7 11.71 -2.95 6.73
C GLY A 7 10.34 -3.62 6.87
N ARG A 8 9.55 -3.59 5.80
CA ARG A 8 8.19 -4.13 5.80
C ARG A 8 8.12 -5.64 6.11
N PRO A 9 7.03 -6.10 6.76
CA PRO A 9 6.09 -5.26 7.51
C PRO A 9 6.73 -4.72 8.80
N ILE A 10 6.21 -3.60 9.30
CA ILE A 10 6.69 -3.00 10.56
C ILE A 10 6.56 -3.95 11.76
N ALA A 11 5.57 -4.84 11.73
CA ALA A 11 5.36 -5.92 12.68
C ALA A 11 4.54 -7.06 12.05
N ALA A 12 4.44 -8.19 12.75
CA ALA A 12 3.69 -9.36 12.26
C ALA A 12 2.16 -9.22 12.38
N ASN A 13 1.66 -8.29 13.20
CA ASN A 13 0.23 -8.06 13.43
C ASN A 13 -0.06 -6.57 13.70
N PHE A 14 -1.36 -6.22 13.69
CA PHE A 14 -1.83 -4.85 13.87
C PHE A 14 -1.44 -4.25 15.22
N SER A 15 -1.65 -5.00 16.32
CA SER A 15 -1.39 -4.52 17.69
C SER A 15 0.07 -4.14 17.91
N ASP A 16 0.99 -4.99 17.45
CA ASP A 16 2.43 -4.74 17.56
C ASP A 16 2.86 -3.57 16.68
N ALA A 17 2.31 -3.47 15.46
CA ALA A 17 2.58 -2.36 14.55
C ALA A 17 2.17 -1.00 15.16
N VAL A 18 0.97 -0.94 15.75
CA VAL A 18 0.46 0.24 16.47
C VAL A 18 1.35 0.57 17.67
N SER A 19 1.78 -0.44 18.42
CA SER A 19 2.64 -0.26 19.61
C SER A 19 4.00 0.34 19.24
N ILE A 20 4.62 -0.12 18.16
CA ILE A 20 5.88 0.45 17.64
C ILE A 20 5.69 1.91 17.23
N ILE A 21 4.61 2.21 16.50
CA ILE A 21 4.30 3.57 16.06
C ILE A 21 4.12 4.50 17.26
N ARG A 22 3.31 4.12 18.25
CA ARG A 22 3.11 4.89 19.48
C ARG A 22 4.39 5.16 20.23
N LEU A 23 5.22 4.12 20.39
CA LEU A 23 6.49 4.25 21.10
C LEU A 23 7.41 5.25 20.37
N SER A 24 7.39 5.25 19.03
CA SER A 24 8.14 6.21 18.24
C SER A 24 7.67 7.66 18.45
N GLU A 25 6.36 7.89 18.55
CA GLU A 25 5.78 9.21 18.83
C GLU A 25 6.09 9.67 20.26
N GLN A 26 5.88 8.82 21.26
CA GLN A 26 6.15 9.11 22.67
C GLN A 26 7.63 9.47 22.91
N THR A 27 8.53 8.72 22.27
CA THR A 27 9.98 8.96 22.38
C THR A 27 10.49 10.02 21.42
N LYS A 28 9.61 10.59 20.57
CA LYS A 28 9.95 11.51 19.48
C LYS A 28 11.06 10.96 18.57
N THR A 29 11.09 9.65 18.40
CA THR A 29 12.04 8.95 17.54
C THR A 29 11.52 9.01 16.10
N PRO A 30 12.24 9.63 15.15
CA PRO A 30 11.87 9.54 13.74
C PRO A 30 11.91 8.07 13.33
N CYS A 31 10.76 7.51 12.98
CA CYS A 31 10.58 6.10 12.65
C CYS A 31 9.64 6.00 11.46
N TRP A 32 9.96 5.13 10.50
CA TRP A 32 9.07 4.84 9.38
C TRP A 32 9.29 3.43 8.82
N THR A 33 8.31 2.99 8.07
CA THR A 33 8.30 1.73 7.32
C THR A 33 7.75 2.00 5.93
N SER A 34 8.11 1.17 4.95
CA SER A 34 7.46 1.20 3.65
C SER A 34 7.73 -0.09 2.88
N SER A 35 6.79 -0.45 2.02
CA SER A 35 7.10 -1.31 0.89
C SER A 35 8.00 -0.61 -0.11
N GLN A 36 8.95 -1.34 -0.70
CA GLN A 36 9.72 -0.85 -1.84
C GLN A 36 8.86 -0.60 -3.09
N HIS A 37 7.66 -1.21 -3.18
CA HIS A 37 6.72 -0.99 -4.29
C HIS A 37 6.28 0.46 -4.37
N ARG A 38 6.14 1.15 -3.23
CA ARG A 38 5.81 2.58 -3.19
C ARG A 38 6.73 3.45 -4.04
N PHE A 39 8.00 3.06 -4.16
CA PHE A 39 9.01 3.84 -4.85
C PHE A 39 9.37 3.28 -6.23
N SER A 40 8.63 2.29 -6.72
CA SER A 40 8.76 1.82 -8.10
C SER A 40 8.34 2.95 -9.04
N PRO A 41 9.18 3.34 -10.03
CA PRO A 41 8.91 4.50 -10.89
C PRO A 41 7.54 4.45 -11.56
N GLY A 42 7.17 3.31 -12.16
CA GLY A 42 5.88 3.12 -12.81
C GLY A 42 4.67 3.02 -11.88
N PHE A 43 4.87 3.00 -10.56
CA PHE A 43 3.80 3.05 -9.57
C PHE A 43 3.66 4.47 -9.02
N ILE A 44 4.73 5.03 -8.44
CA ILE A 44 4.70 6.39 -7.89
C ILE A 44 4.43 7.46 -8.94
N GLY A 45 4.91 7.24 -10.17
CA GLY A 45 4.69 8.14 -11.30
C GLY A 45 3.24 8.25 -11.74
N MET A 46 2.37 7.32 -11.33
CA MET A 46 0.96 7.35 -11.70
C MET A 46 0.14 8.39 -10.93
N LYS A 47 0.60 8.84 -9.76
CA LYS A 47 -0.09 9.83 -8.92
C LYS A 47 -0.41 11.13 -9.66
N ASN A 48 0.49 11.56 -10.55
CA ASN A 48 0.38 12.81 -11.31
C ASN A 48 0.62 12.59 -12.82
N HIS A 49 0.27 11.40 -13.33
CA HIS A 49 0.59 11.06 -14.71
C HIS A 49 -0.19 11.92 -15.71
N PRO A 50 0.46 12.58 -16.70
CA PRO A 50 -0.23 13.47 -17.63
C PRO A 50 -1.34 12.80 -18.43
N GLU A 51 -1.19 11.52 -18.79
CA GLU A 51 -2.19 10.76 -19.57
C GLU A 51 -3.41 10.36 -18.72
N VAL A 52 -3.28 10.36 -17.40
CA VAL A 52 -4.37 10.02 -16.46
C VAL A 52 -5.06 11.28 -15.93
N GLY A 53 -4.30 12.35 -15.67
CA GLY A 53 -4.81 13.54 -15.00
C GLY A 53 -5.02 13.30 -13.50
N ASN A 54 -6.04 13.90 -12.90
CA ASN A 54 -6.40 13.62 -11.52
C ASN A 54 -6.88 12.17 -11.40
N VAL A 55 -6.34 11.43 -10.43
CA VAL A 55 -6.70 10.03 -10.20
C VAL A 55 -8.10 9.95 -9.57
N LEU A 56 -8.99 9.20 -10.21
CA LEU A 56 -10.36 8.90 -9.75
C LEU A 56 -10.48 7.50 -9.12
N GLY A 57 -9.50 6.62 -9.35
CA GLY A 57 -9.45 5.28 -8.77
C GLY A 57 -8.29 4.45 -9.33
N CYS A 58 -8.06 3.29 -8.74
CA CYS A 58 -7.12 2.31 -9.30
C CYS A 58 -7.49 0.87 -8.95
N GLU A 59 -7.06 -0.06 -9.80
CA GLU A 59 -7.20 -1.49 -9.61
C GLU A 59 -5.81 -2.09 -9.60
N MET A 60 -5.40 -2.68 -8.48
CA MET A 60 -4.08 -3.30 -8.34
C MET A 60 -4.22 -4.81 -8.22
N TYR A 61 -3.23 -5.55 -8.70
CA TYR A 61 -3.11 -6.97 -8.43
C TYR A 61 -1.69 -7.33 -8.01
N GLY A 62 -1.58 -8.37 -7.21
CA GLY A 62 -0.31 -8.77 -6.59
C GLY A 62 -0.41 -10.08 -5.83
N GLY A 63 0.73 -10.58 -5.37
CA GLY A 63 0.77 -11.79 -4.55
C GLY A 63 0.04 -11.62 -3.22
N CYS A 64 -0.69 -12.65 -2.81
CA CYS A 64 -1.27 -12.79 -1.48
C CYS A 64 -1.02 -14.18 -0.84
N PRO A 65 0.16 -14.81 -0.99
CA PRO A 65 0.44 -16.04 -0.26
C PRO A 65 0.58 -15.76 1.25
N THR A 66 0.09 -16.70 2.05
CA THR A 66 0.05 -16.60 3.51
C THR A 66 1.19 -17.40 4.14
N VAL A 67 1.73 -16.91 5.26
CA VAL A 67 2.72 -17.64 6.07
C VAL A 67 2.22 -17.77 7.51
N PRO A 68 2.52 -18.87 8.24
CA PRO A 68 1.97 -19.09 9.59
C PRO A 68 2.34 -18.03 10.64
N HIS A 69 3.44 -17.30 10.42
CA HIS A 69 4.01 -16.38 11.43
C HIS A 69 3.62 -14.91 11.24
N HIS A 70 2.80 -14.57 10.25
CA HIS A 70 2.36 -13.19 10.00
C HIS A 70 0.85 -13.15 9.78
N SER A 71 0.23 -12.03 10.14
CA SER A 71 -1.13 -11.72 9.72
C SER A 71 -1.19 -11.70 8.19
N GLU A 72 -2.22 -12.31 7.61
CA GLU A 72 -2.30 -12.66 6.19
C GLU A 72 -1.93 -11.52 5.24
N LEU A 73 -2.52 -10.33 5.42
CA LEU A 73 -2.34 -9.21 4.52
C LEU A 73 -1.03 -8.43 4.73
N TYR A 74 -0.34 -8.66 5.85
CA TYR A 74 0.86 -7.91 6.23
C TYR A 74 2.11 -8.38 5.49
N TRP A 75 2.05 -9.52 4.80
CA TRP A 75 3.20 -10.10 4.13
C TRP A 75 3.35 -9.61 2.67
N HIS A 76 2.65 -10.26 1.72
CA HIS A 76 2.75 -9.88 0.30
C HIS A 76 1.66 -8.90 -0.16
N ALA A 77 0.45 -8.96 0.42
CA ALA A 77 -0.63 -8.07 0.00
C ALA A 77 -0.31 -6.59 0.26
N LEU A 78 0.41 -6.30 1.37
CA LEU A 78 0.95 -4.99 1.71
C LEU A 78 1.62 -4.29 0.53
N HIS A 79 2.30 -5.02 -0.36
CA HIS A 79 2.93 -4.44 -1.55
C HIS A 79 1.95 -3.66 -2.43
N SER A 80 0.82 -4.28 -2.77
CA SER A 80 -0.16 -3.68 -3.67
C SER A 80 -1.01 -2.65 -2.96
N ILE A 81 -1.27 -2.86 -1.66
CA ILE A 81 -1.97 -1.88 -0.81
C ILE A 81 -1.13 -0.60 -0.70
N GLU A 82 0.17 -0.70 -0.43
CA GLU A 82 1.07 0.45 -0.45
C GLU A 82 1.14 1.13 -1.81
N THR A 83 1.08 0.37 -2.92
CA THR A 83 0.97 0.97 -4.26
C THR A 83 -0.33 1.75 -4.44
N ILE A 84 -1.47 1.23 -3.97
CA ILE A 84 -2.75 1.96 -3.97
C ILE A 84 -2.58 3.30 -3.23
N TYR A 85 -2.02 3.28 -2.02
CA TYR A 85 -1.80 4.50 -1.23
C TYR A 85 -0.79 5.47 -1.87
N SER A 86 0.21 4.95 -2.57
CA SER A 86 1.17 5.79 -3.31
C SER A 86 0.51 6.57 -4.44
N ILE A 87 -0.51 5.99 -5.07
CA ILE A 87 -1.26 6.56 -6.19
C ILE A 87 -2.42 7.43 -5.69
N MET A 88 -3.21 6.92 -4.75
CA MET A 88 -4.46 7.52 -4.27
C MET A 88 -4.26 8.51 -3.13
N GLY A 89 -3.16 8.38 -2.37
CA GLY A 89 -2.98 9.04 -1.08
C GLY A 89 -3.84 8.42 0.03
N ALA A 90 -3.69 8.95 1.25
CA ALA A 90 -4.56 8.63 2.38
C ALA A 90 -5.98 9.17 2.19
N GLY A 91 -6.90 8.78 3.07
CA GLY A 91 -8.31 9.19 3.04
C GLY A 91 -9.30 8.05 2.78
N CYS A 92 -8.86 6.79 2.89
CA CYS A 92 -9.77 5.65 2.84
C CYS A 92 -10.72 5.69 4.06
N VAL A 93 -12.01 5.51 3.82
CA VAL A 93 -13.06 5.54 4.86
C VAL A 93 -13.62 4.16 5.16
N SER A 94 -13.71 3.28 4.17
CA SER A 94 -14.26 1.94 4.36
C SER A 94 -13.67 0.89 3.44
N VAL A 95 -13.67 -0.36 3.89
CA VAL A 95 -13.09 -1.51 3.20
C VAL A 95 -14.02 -2.72 3.25
N SER A 96 -14.17 -3.42 2.12
CA SER A 96 -14.82 -4.73 2.05
C SER A 96 -13.91 -5.77 1.41
N CYS A 97 -14.06 -7.04 1.78
CA CYS A 97 -13.19 -8.13 1.33
C CYS A 97 -13.98 -9.40 0.98
N THR A 98 -13.76 -9.92 -0.23
CA THR A 98 -14.18 -11.24 -0.66
C THR A 98 -12.97 -12.17 -0.71
N SER A 99 -12.99 -13.24 0.10
CA SER A 99 -11.91 -14.22 0.19
C SER A 99 -12.33 -15.59 -0.36
N THR A 100 -11.47 -16.19 -1.17
CA THR A 100 -11.58 -17.59 -1.61
C THR A 100 -10.23 -18.30 -1.42
N PRO A 101 -10.15 -19.62 -1.67
CA PRO A 101 -8.85 -20.32 -1.72
C PRO A 101 -7.92 -19.85 -2.85
N ILE A 102 -8.44 -19.15 -3.88
CA ILE A 102 -7.66 -18.74 -5.05
C ILE A 102 -7.25 -17.27 -5.03
N ALA A 103 -8.05 -16.42 -4.36
CA ALA A 103 -7.84 -14.98 -4.37
C ALA A 103 -8.40 -14.28 -3.12
N GLU A 104 -7.80 -13.13 -2.80
CA GLU A 104 -8.45 -12.04 -2.07
C GLU A 104 -8.95 -10.99 -3.08
N SER A 105 -10.10 -10.38 -2.82
CA SER A 105 -10.61 -9.23 -3.57
C SER A 105 -11.04 -8.17 -2.57
N ILE A 106 -10.24 -7.11 -2.44
CA ILE A 106 -10.45 -6.03 -1.47
C ILE A 106 -10.90 -4.79 -2.22
N THR A 107 -11.91 -4.09 -1.71
CA THR A 107 -12.36 -2.79 -2.23
C THR A 107 -12.28 -1.76 -1.13
N GLY A 108 -11.56 -0.67 -1.37
CA GLY A 108 -11.49 0.50 -0.50
C GLY A 108 -12.23 1.68 -1.12
N THR A 109 -12.96 2.43 -0.29
CA THR A 109 -13.62 3.69 -0.69
C THR A 109 -12.96 4.85 0.03
N TRP A 110 -12.65 5.93 -0.69
CA TRP A 110 -12.09 7.17 -0.14
C TRP A 110 -13.19 8.18 0.18
N ALA A 111 -12.90 9.12 1.07
CA ALA A 111 -13.84 10.13 1.54
C ALA A 111 -14.42 11.01 0.41
N ASP A 112 -13.66 11.19 -0.67
CA ASP A 112 -14.05 11.95 -1.86
C ASP A 112 -14.79 11.11 -2.91
N GLY A 113 -15.16 9.87 -2.58
CA GLY A 113 -15.90 8.96 -3.44
C GLY A 113 -15.03 8.15 -4.40
N ARG A 114 -13.71 8.36 -4.42
CA ARG A 114 -12.80 7.52 -5.22
C ARG A 114 -12.79 6.09 -4.69
N VAL A 115 -12.57 5.12 -5.58
CA VAL A 115 -12.56 3.70 -5.25
C VAL A 115 -11.25 3.07 -5.72
N ALA A 116 -10.68 2.21 -4.89
CA ALA A 116 -9.57 1.35 -5.30
C ALA A 116 -9.87 -0.11 -5.01
N THR A 117 -9.42 -1.01 -5.88
CA THR A 117 -9.51 -2.46 -5.64
C THR A 117 -8.14 -3.11 -5.63
N TYR A 118 -8.03 -4.19 -4.88
CA TYR A 118 -6.88 -5.07 -4.87
C TYR A 118 -7.32 -6.51 -5.12
N ARG A 119 -6.76 -7.12 -6.16
CA ARG A 119 -6.84 -8.56 -6.42
C ARG A 119 -5.58 -9.25 -5.89
N GLY A 120 -5.71 -9.91 -4.75
CA GLY A 120 -4.67 -10.76 -4.18
C GLY A 120 -4.64 -12.14 -4.81
N ILE A 121 -3.50 -12.53 -5.36
CA ILE A 121 -3.26 -13.81 -6.02
C ILE A 121 -2.75 -14.80 -4.97
N LYS A 122 -3.61 -15.72 -4.50
CA LYS A 122 -3.21 -16.81 -3.60
C LYS A 122 -2.71 -18.03 -4.39
N LYS A 123 -3.29 -18.26 -5.56
CA LYS A 123 -2.92 -19.36 -6.48
C LYS A 123 -2.75 -18.83 -7.90
N GLY A 124 -1.68 -19.25 -8.58
CA GLY A 124 -1.37 -18.87 -9.97
C GLY A 124 -0.11 -18.01 -10.09
N ALA A 125 0.11 -17.44 -11.28
CA ALA A 125 1.29 -16.62 -11.56
C ALA A 125 1.18 -15.27 -10.85
N ILE A 126 2.20 -14.93 -10.06
CA ILE A 126 2.27 -13.66 -9.34
C ILE A 126 2.96 -12.62 -10.22
N LYS A 127 2.27 -11.49 -10.41
CA LYS A 127 2.82 -10.24 -10.95
C LYS A 127 2.25 -9.09 -10.13
N TYR A 128 2.97 -7.97 -10.09
CA TYR A 128 2.52 -6.75 -9.44
C TYR A 128 2.39 -5.66 -10.48
N SER A 129 1.16 -5.21 -10.69
CA SER A 129 0.78 -4.15 -11.63
C SER A 129 -0.71 -3.85 -11.43
N GLY A 130 -1.32 -3.09 -12.32
CA GLY A 130 -2.67 -2.59 -12.17
C GLY A 130 -3.04 -1.55 -13.22
N THR A 131 -4.20 -0.95 -13.03
CA THR A 131 -4.80 0.09 -13.88
C THR A 131 -5.15 1.30 -13.04
N VAL A 132 -4.95 2.50 -13.57
CA VAL A 132 -5.33 3.76 -12.93
C VAL A 132 -6.34 4.46 -13.82
N PHE A 133 -7.40 4.95 -13.18
CA PHE A 133 -8.51 5.66 -13.80
C PHE A 133 -8.40 7.11 -13.38
N GLY A 134 -8.41 8.03 -14.34
CA GLY A 134 -8.36 9.45 -14.06
C GLY A 134 -9.20 10.28 -15.03
N GLU A 135 -9.30 11.57 -14.73
CA GLU A 135 -10.15 12.51 -15.47
C GLU A 135 -9.79 12.64 -16.95
N LYS A 136 -8.52 12.42 -17.32
CA LYS A 136 -8.06 12.55 -18.71
C LYS A 136 -8.02 11.21 -19.46
N GLY A 137 -7.97 10.11 -18.74
CA GLY A 137 -7.81 8.81 -19.35
C GLY A 137 -7.57 7.67 -18.37
N VAL A 138 -7.44 6.48 -18.94
CA VAL A 138 -7.14 5.24 -18.24
C VAL A 138 -5.80 4.75 -18.73
N SER A 139 -4.92 4.39 -17.79
CA SER A 139 -3.62 3.82 -18.11
C SER A 139 -3.35 2.63 -17.23
N VAL A 140 -2.66 1.63 -17.77
CA VAL A 140 -1.96 0.67 -16.92
C VAL A 140 -0.97 1.42 -16.02
N THR A 141 -0.67 0.87 -14.86
CA THR A 141 0.54 1.22 -14.10
C THR A 141 1.76 0.61 -14.81
N GLY A 142 2.95 0.68 -14.22
CA GLY A 142 4.10 -0.11 -14.68
C GLY A 142 4.03 -1.59 -14.28
N VAL A 143 5.12 -2.31 -14.51
CA VAL A 143 5.46 -3.55 -13.79
C VAL A 143 6.41 -3.16 -12.66
N TYR A 144 6.32 -3.83 -11.51
CA TYR A 144 7.21 -3.55 -10.38
C TYR A 144 8.69 -3.47 -10.81
N GLY A 145 9.33 -2.37 -10.42
CA GLY A 145 10.72 -2.05 -10.72
C GLY A 145 10.96 -1.37 -12.06
N HIS A 146 9.95 -1.20 -12.90
CA HIS A 146 10.09 -0.55 -14.20
C HIS A 146 9.50 0.87 -14.23
N GLY A 147 9.84 1.59 -15.30
CA GLY A 147 9.44 2.95 -15.60
C GLY A 147 7.92 3.15 -15.77
N VAL A 148 7.57 4.44 -15.89
CA VAL A 148 6.21 4.88 -16.14
C VAL A 148 5.78 4.49 -17.56
N PRO A 149 4.54 4.00 -17.76
CA PRO A 149 4.03 3.72 -19.09
C PRO A 149 3.92 4.97 -19.95
N VAL A 150 4.14 4.83 -21.25
CA VAL A 150 3.96 5.91 -22.23
C VAL A 150 3.01 5.42 -23.30
N LYS A 151 1.89 6.11 -23.50
CA LYS A 151 0.82 5.71 -24.42
C LYS A 151 0.34 4.28 -24.16
N GLY A 152 0.21 3.92 -22.89
CA GLY A 152 -0.18 2.58 -22.45
C GLY A 152 0.87 1.48 -22.62
N ILE A 153 2.09 1.81 -23.07
CA ILE A 153 3.19 0.84 -23.22
C ILE A 153 4.04 0.87 -21.97
N VAL A 154 4.07 -0.25 -21.24
CA VAL A 154 4.93 -0.43 -20.06
C VAL A 154 6.37 -0.70 -20.51
N PRO A 155 7.36 0.09 -20.09
CA PRO A 155 8.76 -0.23 -20.37
C PRO A 155 9.18 -1.50 -19.62
N THR A 156 9.90 -2.39 -20.30
CA THR A 156 10.47 -3.62 -19.69
C THR A 156 11.95 -3.82 -19.99
N ASN A 157 12.52 -2.99 -20.87
CA ASN A 157 13.93 -3.02 -21.26
C ASN A 157 14.70 -1.81 -20.69
N ASP A 158 14.07 -1.06 -19.80
CA ASP A 158 14.68 0.03 -19.03
C ASP A 158 15.46 -0.51 -17.82
N LYS A 159 16.17 0.39 -17.13
CA LYS A 159 16.88 0.04 -15.91
C LYS A 159 15.88 -0.38 -14.83
N TYR A 160 16.02 -1.60 -14.32
CA TYR A 160 15.24 -2.09 -13.20
C TYR A 160 15.60 -1.36 -11.89
N MET A 161 14.60 -0.78 -11.22
CA MET A 161 14.70 0.07 -10.02
C MET A 161 13.93 -0.48 -8.81
N GLY A 162 13.76 -1.80 -8.67
CA GLY A 162 12.91 -2.40 -7.63
C GLY A 162 13.17 -1.92 -6.19
N TYR A 163 14.44 -1.95 -5.74
CA TYR A 163 14.83 -1.46 -4.40
C TYR A 163 15.51 -0.10 -4.41
N GLU A 164 15.90 0.40 -5.58
CA GLU A 164 16.70 1.62 -5.70
C GLU A 164 15.96 2.83 -5.11
N GLY A 165 14.68 2.99 -5.43
CA GLY A 165 13.87 4.10 -4.92
C GLY A 165 13.78 4.14 -3.39
N ILE A 166 13.49 3.01 -2.75
CA ILE A 166 13.41 2.96 -1.29
C ILE A 166 14.79 3.13 -0.63
N ALA A 167 15.85 2.60 -1.22
CA ALA A 167 17.21 2.76 -0.71
C ALA A 167 17.65 4.22 -0.73
N ILE A 168 17.29 4.98 -1.78
CA ILE A 168 17.52 6.42 -1.87
C ILE A 168 16.81 7.15 -0.72
N GLU A 169 15.53 6.84 -0.47
CA GLU A 169 14.75 7.49 0.60
C GLU A 169 15.25 7.13 1.99
N ILE A 170 15.66 5.87 2.22
CA ILE A 170 16.34 5.46 3.46
C ILE A 170 17.62 6.27 3.66
N ALA A 171 18.46 6.40 2.62
CA ALA A 171 19.71 7.16 2.71
C ALA A 171 19.46 8.65 3.00
N LYS A 172 18.48 9.27 2.33
CA LYS A 172 18.07 10.68 2.59
C LYS A 172 17.60 10.85 4.03
N PHE A 173 16.76 9.94 4.51
CA PHE A 173 16.24 9.96 5.88
C PHE A 173 17.38 9.88 6.92
N PHE A 174 18.34 8.96 6.75
CA PHE A 174 19.48 8.86 7.68
C PHE A 174 20.46 10.03 7.58
N LYS A 175 20.53 10.72 6.44
CA LYS A 175 21.29 11.97 6.26
C LYS A 175 20.61 13.21 6.85
N GLY A 176 19.47 13.06 7.53
CA GLY A 176 18.77 14.18 8.18
C GLY A 176 17.48 14.61 7.49
N GLY A 177 17.14 14.02 6.34
CA GLY A 177 15.92 14.32 5.60
C GLY A 177 14.62 14.00 6.38
N PRO A 178 13.47 14.46 5.88
CA PRO A 178 12.18 14.16 6.49
C PRO A 178 11.83 12.68 6.39
N VAL A 179 10.84 12.25 7.17
CA VAL A 179 10.22 10.93 7.02
C VAL A 179 9.45 10.89 5.68
N PRO A 180 9.72 9.94 4.77
CA PRO A 180 9.10 9.88 3.44
C PRO A 180 7.62 9.47 3.44
N VAL A 181 7.19 8.69 4.43
CA VAL A 181 5.81 8.21 4.59
C VAL A 181 5.32 8.58 5.98
N SER A 182 4.29 9.43 6.06
CA SER A 182 3.81 9.93 7.34
C SER A 182 3.25 8.81 8.22
N THR A 183 3.39 8.95 9.53
CA THR A 183 2.80 8.02 10.50
C THR A 183 1.30 7.86 10.32
N ASN A 184 0.58 8.95 10.00
CA ASN A 184 -0.87 8.91 9.76
C ASN A 184 -1.22 8.01 8.57
N GLU A 185 -0.47 8.13 7.46
CA GLU A 185 -0.67 7.27 6.30
C GLU A 185 -0.32 5.82 6.61
N THR A 186 0.77 5.56 7.34
CA THR A 186 1.11 4.21 7.80
C THR A 186 0.00 3.62 8.66
N MET A 187 -0.53 4.37 9.63
CA MET A 187 -1.64 3.93 10.48
C MET A 187 -2.89 3.62 9.67
N GLU A 188 -3.21 4.42 8.66
CA GLU A 188 -4.35 4.16 7.77
C GLU A 188 -4.16 2.89 6.94
N ILE A 189 -2.95 2.64 6.40
CA ILE A 189 -2.62 1.39 5.68
C ILE A 189 -2.78 0.16 6.58
N LEU A 190 -2.32 0.25 7.83
CA LEU A 190 -2.47 -0.82 8.81
C LEU A 190 -3.95 -1.07 9.13
N ALA A 191 -4.72 0.01 9.34
CA ALA A 191 -6.16 -0.03 9.57
C ALA A 191 -6.92 -0.58 8.35
N PHE A 192 -6.48 -0.30 7.13
CA PHE A 192 -7.04 -0.85 5.90
C PHE A 192 -6.91 -2.36 5.85
N MET A 193 -5.70 -2.88 6.14
CA MET A 193 -5.46 -4.32 6.17
C MET A 193 -6.27 -5.00 7.29
N GLU A 194 -6.35 -4.39 8.47
CA GLU A 194 -7.17 -4.91 9.57
C GLU A 194 -8.67 -4.90 9.22
N ALA A 195 -9.16 -3.83 8.60
CA ALA A 195 -10.56 -3.73 8.16
C ALA A 195 -10.89 -4.78 7.09
N ALA A 196 -9.97 -5.05 6.15
CA ALA A 196 -10.14 -6.12 5.18
C ALA A 196 -10.18 -7.50 5.85
N HIS A 197 -9.35 -7.73 6.87
CA HIS A 197 -9.38 -8.97 7.65
C HIS A 197 -10.70 -9.14 8.41
N GLU A 198 -11.21 -8.08 9.03
CA GLU A 198 -12.51 -8.10 9.71
C GLU A 198 -13.68 -8.26 8.74
N SER A 199 -13.62 -7.61 7.57
CA SER A 199 -14.62 -7.79 6.53
C SER A 199 -14.69 -9.26 6.10
N LYS A 200 -13.53 -9.88 5.86
CA LYS A 200 -13.41 -11.30 5.53
C LYS A 200 -14.03 -12.19 6.62
N SER A 201 -13.72 -11.96 7.89
CA SER A 201 -14.24 -12.79 8.99
C SER A 201 -15.76 -12.64 9.18
N LYS A 202 -16.33 -11.55 8.67
CA LYS A 202 -17.76 -11.23 8.72
C LYS A 202 -18.45 -11.37 7.36
N ASN A 203 -17.97 -12.25 6.48
CA ASN A 203 -18.59 -12.55 5.19
C ASN A 203 -18.73 -11.34 4.24
N GLY A 204 -17.71 -10.49 4.20
CA GLY A 204 -17.59 -9.41 3.22
C GLY A 204 -18.34 -8.12 3.55
N VAL A 205 -18.81 -7.94 4.79
CA VAL A 205 -19.43 -6.68 5.22
C VAL A 205 -18.46 -5.50 5.03
N ASN A 206 -19.01 -4.32 4.73
CA ASN A 206 -18.21 -3.11 4.66
C ASN A 206 -17.80 -2.66 6.07
N VAL A 207 -16.50 -2.47 6.30
CA VAL A 207 -15.90 -2.11 7.60
C VAL A 207 -15.31 -0.71 7.53
N GLN A 208 -15.58 0.13 8.53
CA GLN A 208 -15.06 1.50 8.58
C GLN A 208 -13.61 1.52 9.08
N ILE A 209 -12.75 2.31 8.42
CA ILE A 209 -11.36 2.54 8.86
C ILE A 209 -11.33 3.15 10.26
N ALA A 210 -12.28 4.05 10.56
CA ALA A 210 -12.39 4.69 11.86
C ALA A 210 -12.57 3.68 13.02
N ASP A 211 -13.23 2.54 12.77
CA ASP A 211 -13.41 1.51 13.80
C ASP A 211 -12.10 0.80 14.12
N MET A 212 -11.22 0.61 13.11
CA MET A 212 -9.90 0.01 13.32
C MET A 212 -8.97 0.98 14.03
N MET A 213 -9.06 2.27 13.70
CA MET A 213 -8.31 3.33 14.37
C MET A 213 -8.73 3.46 15.85
N LYS A 214 -10.02 3.33 16.18
CA LYS A 214 -10.51 3.28 17.57
C LYS A 214 -10.04 2.02 18.30
N LYS A 215 -10.00 0.87 17.62
CA LYS A 215 -9.44 -0.37 18.19
C LYS A 215 -7.96 -0.21 18.49
N ALA A 216 -7.22 0.44 17.58
CA ALA A 216 -5.81 0.76 17.81
C ALA A 216 -5.63 1.57 19.08
N GLN A 217 -6.52 2.54 19.39
CA GLN A 217 -6.49 3.42 20.58
C GLN A 217 -6.64 2.73 21.94
N LYS A 218 -7.13 1.50 21.98
CA LYS A 218 -7.20 0.70 23.20
C LYS A 218 -5.85 0.05 23.51
#